data_AF-A0A969BMT9-F1
#
_entry.id   AF-A0A969BMT9-F1
#
_cell.length_a   1.000
_cell.length_b   1.000
_cell.length_c   1.000
_cell.angle_alpha   90.00
_cell.angle_beta   90.00
_cell.angle_gamma   90.00
#
_symmetry.space_group_name_H-M   'P 1'
#
loop_
_entity.id
_entity.type
_entity.pdbx_description
1 polymer ?
#
loop_
_entity_poly.entity_id
_entity_poly.type
_entity_poly.pdbx_seq_one_letter_code
_entity_poly.pdbx_strand_id
1 'polypeptide(L)' 'MAPHFDEVGKFSGGLAYARIGDRRGYIDKTGMFVWSTRLINSK' A
#
# COMPACT_ATOMS: atom_id res chain seq x y z
N MET A 1 4.96 13.52 12.00
CA MET A 1 5.43 12.12 11.84
C MET A 1 4.85 11.61 10.54
N ALA A 2 5.69 11.33 9.54
CA ALA A 2 5.22 10.77 8.27
C ALA A 2 4.69 9.35 8.52
N PRO A 3 3.61 8.92 7.84
CA PRO A 3 3.17 7.53 7.90
C PRO A 3 4.31 6.65 7.37
N HIS A 4 5.06 6.05 8.28
CA HIS A 4 6.12 5.13 7.94
C HIS A 4 5.49 3.76 7.82
N PHE A 5 5.65 3.17 6.64
CA PHE A 5 5.51 1.74 6.49
C PHE A 5 6.59 1.07 7.35
N ASP A 6 6.19 0.05 8.10
CA ASP A 6 7.13 -0.79 8.84
C ASP A 6 7.97 -1.61 7.87
N GLU A 7 7.39 -1.96 6.71
CA GLU A 7 8.04 -2.72 5.66
C GLU A 7 7.47 -2.32 4.30
N VAL A 8 8.36 -2.14 3.31
CA VAL A 8 8.01 -1.94 1.90
C VAL A 8 8.91 -2.81 1.04
N GLY A 9 8.29 -3.67 0.24
CA GLY A 9 8.97 -4.48 -0.76
C GLY A 9 9.38 -3.66 -1.98
N LYS A 10 10.10 -4.28 -2.92
CA LYS A 10 10.42 -3.63 -4.20
C LYS A 10 9.15 -3.43 -5.03
N PHE A 11 9.09 -2.30 -5.73
CA PHE A 11 8.06 -2.08 -6.73
C PHE A 11 8.27 -2.99 -7.94
N SER A 12 7.21 -3.67 -8.37
CA SER A 12 7.13 -4.44 -9.61
C SER A 12 5.76 -4.23 -10.24
N GLY A 13 5.70 -3.94 -11.54
CA GLY A 13 4.43 -3.64 -12.22
C GLY A 13 3.68 -2.42 -11.66
N GLY A 14 4.37 -1.52 -10.96
CA GLY A 14 3.77 -0.32 -10.35
C GLY A 14 3.20 -0.52 -8.94
N LEU A 15 3.28 -1.74 -8.39
CA LEU A 15 2.84 -2.06 -7.05
C LEU A 15 4.00 -2.56 -6.19
N ALA A 16 3.94 -2.32 -4.88
CA ALA A 16 4.82 -2.90 -3.87
C ALA A 16 3.99 -3.45 -2.72
N TYR A 17 4.42 -4.56 -2.12
CA TYR A 17 3.86 -5.00 -0.86
C TYR A 17 4.30 -4.02 0.26
N ALA A 18 3.39 -3.66 1.16
CA ALA A 18 3.71 -2.83 2.30
C ALA A 18 2.91 -3.22 3.55
N ARG A 19 3.49 -2.92 4.72
CA ARG A 19 2.92 -3.22 6.04
C ARG A 19 2.98 -2.00 6.96
N ILE A 20 1.92 -1.77 7.74
CA ILE A 20 1.81 -0.77 8.81
C ILE A 20 1.10 -1.45 9.99
N GLY A 21 1.83 -1.76 11.06
CA GLY A 21 1.36 -2.57 12.17
C GLY A 21 0.81 -3.90 11.67
N ASP A 22 -0.46 -4.17 11.99
CA ASP A 22 -1.21 -5.34 11.55
C ASP A 22 -1.84 -5.20 10.15
N ARG A 23 -1.80 -4.01 9.55
CA ARG A 23 -2.31 -3.77 8.20
C ARG A 23 -1.24 -4.12 7.18
N ARG A 24 -1.59 -4.93 6.19
CA ARG A 24 -0.73 -5.34 5.09
C ARG A 24 -1.51 -5.34 3.77
N GLY A 25 -0.83 -5.03 2.68
CA GLY A 25 -1.44 -4.98 1.36
C GLY A 25 -0.46 -4.47 0.31
N TYR A 26 -0.98 -4.19 -0.88
CA TYR A 26 -0.18 -3.61 -1.96
C TYR A 26 -0.42 -2.10 -2.02
N ILE A 27 0.67 -1.36 -2.14
CA ILE A 27 0.67 0.08 -2.39
C ILE A 27 1.11 0.37 -3.83
N ASP A 28 0.61 1.45 -4.40
CA ASP A 28 1.16 2.02 -5.62
C ASP A 28 2.41 2.89 -5.35
N LYS A 29 3.01 3.42 -6.41
CA LYS A 29 4.21 4.28 -6.32
C LYS A 29 3.97 5.59 -5.55
N THR A 30 2.73 5.98 -5.31
CA THR A 30 2.37 7.15 -4.50
C THR A 30 2.28 6.82 -3.01
N GLY A 31 2.33 5.53 -2.65
CA GLY A 31 2.19 5.05 -1.28
C GLY A 31 0.74 4.80 -0.88
N MET A 32 -0.20 4.78 -1.81
CA MET A 32 -1.61 4.50 -1.52
C MET A 32 -1.89 3.00 -1.60
N PHE A 33 -2.58 2.44 -0.61
CA PHE A 33 -3.00 1.04 -0.64
C PHE A 33 -4.04 0.82 -1.73
N VAL A 34 -3.64 0.07 -2.77
CA VAL A 34 -4.50 -0.32 -3.90
C VAL A 34 -5.44 -1.45 -3.51
N TRP A 35 -4.98 -2.35 -2.64
CA TRP A 35 -5.78 -3.48 -2.13
C TRP A 35 -6.03 -3.35 -0.63
N SER A 36 -6.66 -2.26 -0.20
CA SER A 36 -7.31 -2.24 1.11
C SER A 36 -8.75 -2.71 0.93
N THR A 37 -9.19 -3.66 1.75
CA THR A 37 -10.54 -4.27 1.72
C THR A 37 -11.64 -3.29 2.14
N ARG A 38 -11.68 -2.09 1.54
CA ARG A 38 -12.77 -1.15 1.66
C ARG A 38 -12.87 -0.34 0.38
N LEU A 39 -13.82 -0.76 -0.45
CA LEU A 39 -14.45 -0.04 -1.55
C LEU A 39 -14.08 1.46 -1.61
N ILE A 40 -13.24 1.85 -2.57
CA ILE A 40 -13.48 3.12 -3.26
C ILE A 40 -13.74 2.80 -4.72
N ASN A 41 -15.01 2.94 -5.08
CA ASN A 41 -15.50 2.86 -6.44
C ASN A 41 -14.72 3.81 -7.35
N SER A 42 -14.37 3.28 -8.51
CA SER A 42 -14.62 3.86 -9.84
C SER A 42 -14.70 5.38 -9.95
N LYS A 43 -13.69 5.95 -10.60
CA LYS A 43 -13.90 6.68 -11.86
C LYS A 43 -12.63 6.71 -12.69
#